data_AF-A0A7Y0F4Y9-F1
#
_entry.id   AF-A0A7Y0F4Y9-F1
#
_cell.length_a   1.000
_cell.length_b   1.000
_cell.length_c   1.000
_cell.angle_alpha   90.00
_cell.angle_beta   90.00
_cell.angle_gamma   90.00
#
_symmetry.space_group_name_H-M   'P 1'
#
loop_
_entity.id
_entity.type
_entity.pdbx_description
1 polymer ?
#
loop_
_entity_poly.entity_id
_entity_poly.type
_entity_poly.pdbx_seq_one_letter_code
_entity_poly.pdbx_strand_id
1 'polypeptide(L)'
;MTVECMSDDQSPATLYSGDVARLFKVADKDEYKRARREFIRASDIDFRQIADVGLRATMRCLFEEWFAYDRPVDESGTTPFDIIARALFERDDGVCDREYEDFREFSATNFAAWFWIRDASASSHCMTVENMADGRDYEVYAGDFAARCDGARGGSMLVRIARPRGTWRMCGNPSVFMREPSDEDGHRFLSEIIREWDPGFPELVGALFAPHPGMMRRDGTRIGGAAAPSALRPVSVATPYGDDPLPGTGPGADRGPKPRRRRRRRSSADGTGRR
;
A
#
# COMPACT_ATOMS: atom_id res chain seq x y z
N MET A 1 -3.86 27.46 17.71
CA MET A 1 -2.62 26.78 18.10
C MET A 1 -1.93 26.41 16.79
N THR A 2 -0.97 27.21 16.36
CA THR A 2 -0.26 27.03 15.09
C THR A 2 0.85 26.01 15.31
N VAL A 3 0.68 24.81 14.75
CA VAL A 3 1.73 23.79 14.71
C VAL A 3 2.50 24.03 13.41
N GLU A 4 3.72 24.54 13.54
CA GLU A 4 4.67 24.62 12.43
C GLU A 4 5.02 23.18 11.99
N CYS A 5 4.73 22.85 10.75
CA CYS A 5 5.12 21.57 10.17
C CYS A 5 6.62 21.59 9.87
N MET A 6 7.38 20.77 10.62
CA MET A 6 8.84 20.68 10.52
C MET A 6 9.30 20.04 9.20
N SER A 7 10.46 20.52 8.72
CA SER A 7 11.15 20.16 7.47
C SER A 7 11.48 18.67 7.30
N ASP A 8 11.66 18.24 6.04
CA ASP A 8 11.91 16.86 5.56
C ASP A 8 13.07 16.07 6.22
N ASP A 9 14.04 16.72 6.86
CA ASP A 9 15.20 16.09 7.50
C ASP A 9 14.85 15.34 8.83
N GLN A 10 13.56 15.25 9.17
CA GLN A 10 13.04 14.68 10.42
C GLN A 10 11.87 13.71 10.23
N SER A 11 11.64 13.22 9.01
CA SER A 11 10.59 12.22 8.76
C SER A 11 10.79 10.99 9.66
N PRO A 12 9.75 10.54 10.38
CA PRO A 12 9.85 9.34 11.22
C PRO A 12 10.26 8.13 10.39
N ALA A 13 11.05 7.23 10.98
CA ALA A 13 11.40 6.00 10.31
C ALA A 13 10.14 5.17 10.07
N THR A 14 10.05 4.54 8.89
CA THR A 14 8.96 3.61 8.56
C THR A 14 9.49 2.42 7.77
N LEU A 15 8.82 1.28 7.88
CA LEU A 15 9.08 0.12 7.02
C LEU A 15 8.03 0.05 5.93
N TYR A 16 8.49 -0.06 4.68
CA TYR A 16 7.61 -0.25 3.54
C TYR A 16 6.91 -1.61 3.61
N SER A 17 5.60 -1.61 3.41
CA SER A 17 4.77 -2.82 3.42
C SER A 17 5.26 -3.91 2.45
N GLY A 18 5.73 -3.52 1.26
CA GLY A 18 6.32 -4.45 0.29
C GLY A 18 7.59 -5.13 0.80
N ASP A 19 8.43 -4.43 1.58
CA ASP A 19 9.63 -5.00 2.19
C ASP A 19 9.29 -5.94 3.33
N VAL A 20 8.36 -5.54 4.20
CA VAL A 20 7.81 -6.40 5.26
C VAL A 20 7.26 -7.69 4.67
N ALA A 21 6.38 -7.56 3.66
CA ALA A 21 5.77 -8.70 2.97
C ALA A 21 6.81 -9.61 2.30
N ARG A 22 7.85 -9.03 1.67
CA ARG A 22 8.94 -9.79 1.04
C ARG A 22 9.76 -10.56 2.07
N LEU A 23 10.19 -9.91 3.14
CA LEU A 23 10.99 -10.54 4.21
C LEU A 23 10.17 -11.64 4.90
N PHE A 24 8.91 -11.35 5.23
CA PHE A 24 8.03 -12.31 5.89
C PHE A 24 7.74 -13.52 4.99
N LYS A 25 7.54 -13.33 3.68
CA LYS A 25 7.33 -14.44 2.73
C LYS A 25 8.51 -15.41 2.65
N VAL A 26 9.73 -14.92 2.89
CA VAL A 26 10.94 -15.76 2.97
C VAL A 26 10.96 -16.54 4.28
N ALA A 27 10.61 -15.90 5.39
CA ALA A 27 10.57 -16.51 6.72
C ALA A 27 9.44 -17.54 6.87
N ASP A 28 8.21 -17.16 6.49
CA ASP A 28 7.02 -18.01 6.57
C ASP A 28 6.17 -17.88 5.29
N LYS A 29 6.47 -18.77 4.34
CA LYS A 29 5.80 -18.81 3.05
C LYS A 29 4.35 -19.28 3.14
N ASP A 30 4.01 -20.13 4.10
CA ASP A 30 2.68 -20.73 4.17
C ASP A 30 1.69 -19.79 4.85
N GLU A 31 2.15 -19.04 5.84
CA GLU A 31 1.44 -17.92 6.43
C GLU A 31 1.08 -16.86 5.38
N TYR A 32 2.08 -16.42 4.60
CA TYR A 32 1.88 -15.46 3.52
C TYR A 32 0.86 -15.95 2.47
N LYS A 33 0.86 -17.25 2.12
CA LYS A 33 -0.15 -17.84 1.22
C LYS A 33 -1.54 -17.89 1.87
N ARG A 34 -1.63 -18.13 3.18
CA ARG A 34 -2.90 -18.14 3.91
C ARG A 34 -3.51 -16.76 3.92
N ALA A 35 -2.75 -15.75 4.33
CA ALA A 35 -3.17 -14.35 4.30
C ALA A 35 -3.60 -13.92 2.89
N ARG A 36 -2.86 -14.30 1.84
CA ARG A 36 -3.28 -13.99 0.46
C ARG A 36 -4.65 -14.60 0.09
N ARG A 37 -4.94 -15.82 0.52
CA ARG A 37 -6.25 -16.44 0.27
C ARG A 37 -7.37 -15.76 1.07
N GLU A 38 -7.06 -15.28 2.26
CA GLU A 38 -7.99 -14.50 3.08
C GLU A 38 -8.31 -13.16 2.41
N PHE A 39 -7.29 -12.41 2.01
CA PHE A 39 -7.46 -11.16 1.27
C PHE A 39 -8.31 -11.33 0.00
N ILE A 40 -8.00 -12.34 -0.82
CA ILE A 40 -8.78 -12.62 -2.05
C ILE A 40 -10.26 -12.91 -1.75
N ARG A 41 -10.55 -13.59 -0.63
CA ARG A 41 -11.93 -13.89 -0.22
C ARG A 41 -12.65 -12.63 0.27
N ALA A 42 -11.98 -11.82 1.08
CA ALA A 42 -12.55 -10.62 1.66
C ALA A 42 -12.76 -9.52 0.60
N SER A 43 -11.83 -9.38 -0.34
CA SER A 43 -11.93 -8.39 -1.43
C SER A 43 -12.76 -8.88 -2.62
N ASP A 44 -13.16 -10.16 -2.65
CA ASP A 44 -13.78 -10.85 -3.80
C ASP A 44 -13.03 -10.68 -5.14
N ILE A 45 -11.70 -10.53 -5.08
CA ILE A 45 -10.86 -10.30 -6.26
C ILE A 45 -9.64 -11.20 -6.23
N ASP A 46 -9.60 -12.19 -7.13
CA ASP A 46 -8.37 -12.93 -7.40
C ASP A 46 -7.45 -12.15 -8.32
N PHE A 47 -6.62 -11.28 -7.72
CA PHE A 47 -5.72 -10.42 -8.47
C PHE A 47 -4.68 -11.17 -9.32
N ARG A 48 -4.48 -12.48 -9.11
CA ARG A 48 -3.60 -13.31 -9.97
C ARG A 48 -4.17 -13.49 -11.37
N GLN A 49 -5.50 -13.37 -11.51
CA GLN A 49 -6.23 -13.54 -12.76
C GLN A 49 -6.41 -12.22 -13.53
N ILE A 50 -6.11 -11.08 -12.91
CA ILE A 50 -6.18 -9.76 -13.56
C ILE A 50 -5.15 -9.70 -14.69
N ALA A 51 -5.60 -9.55 -15.93
CA ALA A 51 -4.72 -9.48 -17.11
C ALA A 51 -3.86 -8.20 -17.13
N ASP A 52 -4.43 -7.07 -16.70
CA ASP A 52 -3.75 -5.79 -16.64
C ASP A 52 -2.61 -5.82 -15.61
N VAL A 53 -1.38 -5.57 -16.07
CA VAL A 53 -0.18 -5.67 -15.24
C VAL A 53 -0.13 -4.58 -14.16
N GLY A 54 -0.59 -3.37 -14.48
CA GLY A 54 -0.59 -2.24 -13.56
C GLY A 54 -1.61 -2.44 -12.43
N LEU A 55 -2.82 -2.85 -12.78
CA LEU A 55 -3.86 -3.18 -11.81
C LEU A 55 -3.47 -4.39 -10.96
N ARG A 56 -2.87 -5.42 -11.56
CA ARG A 56 -2.32 -6.57 -10.80
C ARG A 56 -1.25 -6.13 -9.81
N ALA A 57 -0.35 -5.23 -10.20
CA ALA A 57 0.68 -4.70 -9.33
C ALA A 57 0.08 -3.84 -8.20
N THR A 58 -0.93 -3.03 -8.51
CA THR A 58 -1.68 -2.23 -7.53
C THR A 58 -2.32 -3.13 -6.49
N MET A 59 -3.11 -4.13 -6.91
CA MET A 59 -3.73 -5.10 -6.00
C MET A 59 -2.72 -5.85 -5.13
N ARG A 60 -1.53 -6.14 -5.68
CA ARG A 60 -0.44 -6.72 -4.87
C ARG A 60 0.03 -5.76 -3.79
N CYS A 61 0.23 -4.47 -4.10
CA CYS A 61 0.62 -3.48 -3.10
C CYS A 61 -0.43 -3.34 -2.00
N LEU A 62 -1.72 -3.35 -2.36
CA LEU A 62 -2.82 -3.30 -1.39
C LEU A 62 -2.86 -4.54 -0.48
N PHE A 63 -2.65 -5.72 -1.06
CA PHE A 63 -2.49 -6.93 -0.27
C PHE A 63 -1.28 -6.84 0.68
N GLU A 64 -0.15 -6.34 0.20
CA GLU A 64 1.07 -6.22 1.00
C GLU A 64 0.90 -5.20 2.14
N GLU A 65 0.17 -4.11 1.90
CA GLU A 65 -0.21 -3.14 2.93
C GLU A 65 -1.10 -3.75 4.02
N TRP A 66 -2.21 -4.38 3.62
CA TRP A 66 -3.09 -5.09 4.55
C TRP A 66 -2.33 -6.15 5.35
N PHE A 67 -1.53 -6.95 4.65
CA PHE A 67 -0.77 -8.02 5.25
C PHE A 67 0.24 -7.49 6.26
N ALA A 68 0.94 -6.41 5.94
CA ALA A 68 1.94 -5.83 6.81
C ALA A 68 1.33 -5.25 8.10
N TYR A 69 0.22 -4.51 7.97
CA TYR A 69 -0.24 -3.62 9.03
C TYR A 69 -1.55 -4.02 9.72
N ASP A 70 -2.46 -4.73 9.04
CA ASP A 70 -3.79 -5.03 9.61
C ASP A 70 -3.94 -6.49 10.01
N ARG A 71 -3.18 -7.39 9.39
CA ARG A 71 -3.39 -8.82 9.55
C ARG A 71 -2.59 -9.35 10.74
N PRO A 72 -3.24 -9.79 11.83
CA PRO A 72 -2.53 -10.41 12.95
C PRO A 72 -2.06 -11.82 12.59
N VAL A 73 -0.81 -12.16 12.92
CA VAL A 73 -0.25 -13.50 12.72
C VAL A 73 -0.44 -14.42 13.91
N ASP A 74 -0.79 -13.88 15.08
CA ASP A 74 -1.01 -14.60 16.33
C ASP A 74 -2.22 -14.05 17.12
N GLU A 75 -2.57 -14.73 18.21
CA GLU A 75 -3.70 -14.37 19.09
C GLU A 75 -3.47 -13.06 19.86
N SER A 76 -2.22 -12.61 20.01
CA SER A 76 -1.88 -11.35 20.66
C SER A 76 -2.08 -10.13 19.76
N GLY A 77 -2.44 -10.33 18.49
CA GLY A 77 -2.62 -9.24 17.53
C GLY A 77 -1.33 -8.78 16.86
N THR A 78 -0.22 -9.50 17.01
CA THR A 78 1.07 -9.12 16.41
C THR A 78 0.96 -9.13 14.89
N THR A 79 1.39 -8.06 14.24
CA THR A 79 1.40 -7.96 12.78
C THR A 79 2.76 -8.39 12.20
N PRO A 80 2.84 -8.72 10.89
CA PRO A 80 4.12 -8.88 10.22
C PRO A 80 5.05 -7.66 10.36
N PHE A 81 4.50 -6.45 10.38
CA PHE A 81 5.27 -5.25 10.62
C PHE A 81 5.96 -5.28 11.99
N ASP A 82 5.25 -5.64 13.06
CA ASP A 82 5.81 -5.71 14.42
C ASP A 82 6.96 -6.72 14.51
N ILE A 83 6.80 -7.87 13.86
CA ILE A 83 7.82 -8.93 13.84
C ILE A 83 9.09 -8.44 13.14
N ILE A 84 8.94 -7.83 11.96
CA ILE A 84 10.08 -7.34 11.20
C ILE A 84 10.74 -6.14 11.90
N ALA A 85 9.96 -5.22 12.47
CA ALA A 85 10.46 -4.08 13.25
C ALA A 85 11.31 -4.56 14.43
N ARG A 86 10.82 -5.52 15.22
CA ARG A 86 11.56 -6.09 16.34
C ARG A 86 12.82 -6.83 15.87
N ALA A 87 12.71 -7.64 14.82
CA ALA A 87 13.85 -8.38 14.28
C ALA A 87 14.96 -7.45 13.74
N LEU A 88 14.60 -6.28 13.20
CA LEU A 88 15.58 -5.27 12.80
C LEU A 88 16.22 -4.59 14.01
N PHE A 89 15.44 -4.31 15.06
CA PHE A 89 15.97 -3.71 16.29
C PHE A 89 16.93 -4.64 17.06
N GLU A 90 16.67 -5.94 17.05
CA GLU A 90 17.52 -6.95 17.73
C GLU A 90 18.86 -7.21 17.01
N ARG A 91 19.11 -6.58 15.85
CA ARG A 91 20.37 -6.74 15.10
C ARG A 91 21.36 -5.64 15.43
N ASP A 92 22.63 -6.02 15.60
CA ASP A 92 23.75 -5.10 15.88
C ASP A 92 23.93 -4.01 14.80
N ASP A 93 23.53 -4.29 13.54
CA ASP A 93 23.61 -3.40 12.38
C ASP A 93 22.25 -2.91 11.88
N GLY A 94 21.21 -3.06 12.70
CA GLY A 94 19.84 -2.78 12.33
C GLY A 94 19.42 -1.33 12.55
N VAL A 95 18.34 -1.13 13.30
CA VAL A 95 17.77 0.19 13.59
C VAL A 95 18.09 0.62 15.02
N CYS A 96 18.27 1.92 15.24
CA CYS A 96 18.51 2.46 16.58
C CYS A 96 17.21 2.58 17.40
N ASP A 97 17.33 2.82 18.71
CA ASP A 97 16.20 2.97 19.64
C ASP A 97 15.13 3.96 19.14
N ARG A 98 15.57 5.10 18.59
CA ARG A 98 14.67 6.14 18.09
C ARG A 98 13.85 5.67 16.89
N GLU A 99 14.47 4.95 15.96
CA GLU A 99 13.79 4.42 14.77
C GLU A 99 12.84 3.29 15.16
N TYR A 100 13.22 2.46 16.13
CA TYR A 100 12.33 1.43 16.65
C TYR A 100 11.12 2.03 17.38
N GLU A 101 11.28 3.12 18.12
CA GLU A 101 10.14 3.82 18.73
C GLU A 101 9.21 4.42 17.67
N ASP A 102 9.75 4.98 16.57
CA ASP A 102 8.92 5.41 15.44
C ASP A 102 8.09 4.24 14.87
N PHE A 103 8.68 3.05 14.74
CA PHE A 103 7.95 1.86 14.30
C PHE A 103 6.85 1.46 15.28
N ARG A 104 7.12 1.51 16.60
CA ARG A 104 6.12 1.18 17.62
C ARG A 104 4.95 2.17 17.62
N GLU A 105 5.24 3.46 17.54
CA GLU A 105 4.21 4.49 17.43
C GLU A 105 3.42 4.36 16.13
N PHE A 106 4.08 4.06 15.01
CA PHE A 106 3.43 3.75 13.75
C PHE A 106 2.47 2.57 13.92
N SER A 107 2.96 1.43 14.42
CA SER A 107 2.15 0.22 14.62
C SER A 107 0.94 0.50 15.50
N ALA A 108 1.12 1.24 16.59
CA ALA A 108 0.05 1.53 17.55
C ALA A 108 -1.03 2.50 17.03
N THR A 109 -0.72 3.32 16.03
CA THR A 109 -1.60 4.43 15.61
C THR A 109 -2.10 4.34 14.18
N ASN A 110 -1.52 3.45 13.37
CA ASN A 110 -1.85 3.38 11.96
C ASN A 110 -3.21 2.73 11.70
N PHE A 111 -3.93 3.25 10.71
CA PHE A 111 -5.13 2.61 10.17
C PHE A 111 -5.39 3.11 8.74
N ALA A 112 -5.96 2.25 7.91
CA ALA A 112 -6.45 2.62 6.59
C ALA A 112 -7.95 2.88 6.65
N ALA A 113 -8.39 3.97 6.03
CA ALA A 113 -9.79 4.33 5.96
C ALA A 113 -10.11 5.09 4.68
N TRP A 114 -11.40 5.19 4.38
CA TRP A 114 -11.89 6.06 3.34
C TRP A 114 -12.13 7.45 3.91
N PHE A 115 -11.38 8.41 3.39
CA PHE A 115 -11.38 9.78 3.85
C PHE A 115 -12.06 10.71 2.86
N TRP A 116 -12.87 11.65 3.36
CA TRP A 116 -13.33 12.82 2.61
C TRP A 116 -12.33 13.98 2.78
N ILE A 117 -12.06 14.72 1.71
CA ILE A 117 -11.13 15.86 1.76
C ILE A 117 -11.91 17.10 2.19
N ARG A 118 -11.61 17.62 3.38
CA ARG A 118 -12.21 18.85 3.91
C ARG A 118 -11.46 20.09 3.47
N ASP A 119 -10.12 20.01 3.45
CA ASP A 119 -9.24 21.09 3.00
C ASP A 119 -7.86 20.52 2.63
N ALA A 120 -7.13 21.21 1.75
CA ALA A 120 -5.77 20.84 1.38
C ALA A 120 -4.96 22.08 1.00
N SER A 121 -3.71 22.14 1.47
CA SER A 121 -2.84 23.30 1.31
C SER A 121 -1.44 22.89 0.85
N ALA A 122 -1.08 23.32 -0.36
CA ALA A 122 0.25 23.12 -0.92
C ALA A 122 1.34 23.79 -0.08
N SER A 123 1.06 24.98 0.48
CA SER A 123 2.04 25.77 1.23
C SER A 123 2.38 25.21 2.60
N SER A 124 1.44 24.52 3.24
CA SER A 124 1.66 23.85 4.53
C SER A 124 1.99 22.37 4.40
N HIS A 125 1.86 21.80 3.20
CA HIS A 125 1.97 20.36 2.94
C HIS A 125 0.96 19.50 3.73
N CYS A 126 -0.14 20.12 4.19
CA CYS A 126 -1.14 19.48 5.03
C CYS A 126 -2.51 19.37 4.34
N MET A 127 -3.28 18.39 4.80
CA MET A 127 -4.67 18.17 4.43
C MET A 127 -5.51 17.99 5.69
N THR A 128 -6.73 18.53 5.70
CA THR A 128 -7.76 18.14 6.67
C THR A 128 -8.67 17.11 6.01
N VAL A 129 -8.80 15.96 6.64
CA VAL A 129 -9.53 14.83 6.08
C VAL A 129 -10.47 14.23 7.12
N GLU A 130 -11.70 13.93 6.72
CA GLU A 130 -12.69 13.29 7.58
C GLU A 130 -12.68 11.79 7.32
N ASN A 131 -12.55 10.98 8.37
CA ASN A 131 -12.82 9.54 8.26
C ASN A 131 -14.33 9.34 8.09
N MET A 132 -14.75 8.83 6.94
CA MET A 132 -16.17 8.67 6.63
C MET A 132 -16.89 7.70 7.59
N ALA A 133 -16.16 6.73 8.17
CA ALA A 133 -16.74 5.73 9.06
C ALA A 133 -17.16 6.27 10.43
N ASP A 134 -16.47 7.27 10.97
CA ASP A 134 -16.76 7.83 12.31
C ASP A 134 -16.99 9.34 12.33
N GLY A 135 -16.79 10.01 11.20
CA GLY A 135 -16.95 11.46 11.04
C GLY A 135 -15.88 12.30 11.72
N ARG A 136 -14.76 11.70 12.16
CA ARG A 136 -13.66 12.43 12.80
C ARG A 136 -12.74 13.08 11.77
N ASP A 137 -12.36 14.32 12.03
CA ASP A 137 -11.38 15.05 11.23
C ASP A 137 -9.95 14.80 11.71
N TYR A 138 -9.04 14.71 10.75
CA TYR A 138 -7.60 14.55 10.95
C TYR A 138 -6.86 15.62 10.14
N GLU A 139 -5.98 16.36 10.80
CA GLU A 139 -4.98 17.20 10.16
C GLU A 139 -3.74 16.35 9.85
N VAL A 140 -3.50 16.08 8.57
CA VAL A 140 -2.53 15.10 8.10
C VAL A 140 -1.45 15.80 7.27
N TYR A 141 -0.19 15.58 7.61
CA TYR A 141 0.92 15.91 6.71
C TYR A 141 0.92 14.96 5.52
N ALA A 142 0.76 15.52 4.33
CA ALA A 142 0.57 14.83 3.06
C ALA A 142 1.71 15.09 2.05
N GLY A 143 2.69 15.92 2.40
CA GLY A 143 3.83 16.25 1.54
C GLY A 143 3.38 16.82 0.19
N ASP A 144 3.98 16.35 -0.89
CA ASP A 144 3.64 16.75 -2.26
C ASP A 144 2.22 16.36 -2.68
N PHE A 145 1.60 15.40 -2.00
CA PHE A 145 0.21 15.03 -2.30
C PHE A 145 -0.77 16.16 -1.95
N ALA A 146 -0.45 16.98 -0.93
CA ALA A 146 -1.25 18.17 -0.60
C ALA A 146 -1.31 19.14 -1.79
N ALA A 147 -0.20 19.33 -2.51
CA ALA A 147 -0.15 20.20 -3.68
C ALA A 147 -1.03 19.70 -4.84
N ARG A 148 -1.20 18.38 -5.00
CA ARG A 148 -2.11 17.79 -6.00
C ARG A 148 -3.58 18.06 -5.69
N CYS A 149 -3.88 18.37 -4.44
CA CYS A 149 -5.22 18.64 -3.92
C CYS A 149 -5.39 20.10 -3.51
N ASP A 150 -4.45 21.00 -3.82
CA ASP A 150 -4.46 22.37 -3.28
C ASP A 150 -5.80 23.09 -3.50
N GLY A 151 -6.36 23.62 -2.42
CA GLY A 151 -7.67 24.27 -2.41
C GLY A 151 -8.89 23.34 -2.56
N ALA A 152 -8.70 22.02 -2.59
CA ALA A 152 -9.80 21.06 -2.68
C ALA A 152 -10.67 21.07 -1.42
N ARG A 153 -11.99 21.08 -1.64
CA ARG A 153 -13.03 20.93 -0.61
C ARG A 153 -14.07 19.96 -1.14
N GLY A 154 -13.76 18.68 -1.02
CA GLY A 154 -14.49 17.61 -1.68
C GLY A 154 -13.56 16.64 -2.41
N GLY A 155 -14.14 15.51 -2.80
CA GLY A 155 -13.37 14.34 -3.23
C GLY A 155 -13.00 13.46 -2.05
N SER A 156 -12.50 12.27 -2.36
CA SER A 156 -12.19 11.26 -1.37
C SER A 156 -10.99 10.42 -1.74
N MET A 157 -10.41 9.78 -0.74
CA MET A 157 -9.26 8.90 -0.90
C MET A 157 -9.29 7.74 0.08
N LEU A 158 -8.79 6.59 -0.38
CA LEU A 158 -8.45 5.48 0.49
C LEU A 158 -6.95 5.56 0.76
N VAL A 159 -6.57 5.78 2.01
CA VAL A 159 -5.18 5.89 2.41
C VAL A 159 -5.00 5.43 3.85
N ARG A 160 -3.79 4.98 4.18
CA ARG A 160 -3.38 4.75 5.57
C ARG A 160 -2.74 6.00 6.15
N ILE A 161 -3.17 6.36 7.36
CA ILE A 161 -2.53 7.39 8.15
C ILE A 161 -1.98 6.78 9.44
N ALA A 162 -0.92 7.36 9.97
CA ALA A 162 -0.32 7.00 11.27
C ALA A 162 0.13 8.26 11.99
N ARG A 163 0.35 8.17 13.30
CA ARG A 163 0.72 9.31 14.15
C ARG A 163 2.10 9.16 14.85
N PRO A 164 3.18 8.82 14.12
CA PRO A 164 4.50 8.82 14.73
C PRO A 164 4.91 10.26 15.10
N ARG A 165 5.56 10.38 16.26
CA ARG A 165 6.03 11.61 16.89
C ARG A 165 4.94 12.67 17.07
N GLY A 166 3.70 12.23 17.27
CA GLY A 166 2.55 13.11 17.56
C GLY A 166 1.92 13.82 16.36
N THR A 167 2.41 13.60 15.14
CA THR A 167 1.87 14.20 13.90
C THR A 167 1.21 13.13 13.03
N TRP A 168 -0.04 13.35 12.60
CA TRP A 168 -0.67 12.45 11.63
C TRP A 168 -0.04 12.64 10.26
N ARG A 169 0.30 11.53 9.60
CA ARG A 169 0.99 11.50 8.31
C ARG A 169 0.38 10.44 7.41
N MET A 170 0.37 10.70 6.11
CA MET A 170 0.06 9.66 5.12
C MET A 170 1.18 8.62 5.08
N CYS A 171 0.80 7.35 5.08
CA CYS A 171 1.72 6.21 5.01
C CYS A 171 1.98 5.82 3.55
N GLY A 172 2.44 6.78 2.75
CA GLY A 172 2.60 6.66 1.30
C GLY A 172 1.47 7.32 0.51
N ASN A 173 1.45 7.07 -0.80
CA ASN A 173 0.41 7.60 -1.68
C ASN A 173 -0.93 6.89 -1.43
N PRO A 174 -2.08 7.58 -1.63
CA PRO A 174 -3.38 6.93 -1.53
C PRO A 174 -3.49 5.73 -2.47
N SER A 175 -4.06 4.65 -1.95
CA SER A 175 -4.49 3.48 -2.70
C SER A 175 -5.47 3.87 -3.80
N VAL A 176 -6.38 4.80 -3.49
CA VAL A 176 -7.33 5.41 -4.40
C VAL A 176 -7.47 6.89 -4.09
N PHE A 177 -7.62 7.69 -5.14
CA PHE A 177 -7.97 9.10 -5.04
C PHE A 177 -9.01 9.44 -6.11
N MET A 178 -10.09 10.09 -5.67
CA MET A 178 -11.18 10.56 -6.51
C MET A 178 -11.45 12.02 -6.20
N ARG A 179 -11.46 12.87 -7.23
CA ARG A 179 -11.83 14.29 -7.09
C ARG A 179 -13.32 14.50 -6.93
N GLU A 180 -14.12 13.55 -7.42
CA GLU A 180 -15.58 13.59 -7.37
C GLU A 180 -16.13 12.36 -6.63
N PRO A 181 -17.29 12.47 -5.98
CA PRO A 181 -18.08 13.70 -5.82
C PRO A 181 -17.36 14.71 -4.93
N SER A 182 -17.60 16.00 -5.17
CA SER A 182 -17.07 17.12 -4.39
C SER A 182 -18.12 17.90 -3.63
N ASP A 183 -19.40 17.57 -3.81
CA ASP A 183 -20.53 18.20 -3.13
C ASP A 183 -20.97 17.46 -1.84
N GLU A 184 -21.74 18.16 -1.01
CA GLU A 184 -22.27 17.65 0.27
C GLU A 184 -23.26 16.48 0.10
N ASP A 185 -23.97 16.40 -1.03
CA ASP A 185 -24.88 15.28 -1.29
C ASP A 185 -24.09 13.99 -1.53
N GLY A 186 -22.98 14.07 -2.27
CA GLY A 186 -22.02 13.00 -2.47
C GLY A 186 -21.29 12.61 -1.19
N HIS A 187 -20.87 13.58 -0.39
CA HIS A 187 -20.30 13.34 0.95
C HIS A 187 -21.24 12.55 1.84
N ARG A 188 -22.48 13.02 2.00
CA ARG A 188 -23.51 12.37 2.84
C ARG A 188 -23.77 10.95 2.36
N PHE A 189 -23.95 10.77 1.05
CA PHE A 189 -24.24 9.46 0.47
C PHE A 189 -23.09 8.45 0.71
N LEU A 190 -21.85 8.84 0.44
CA LEU A 190 -20.69 7.96 0.67
C LEU A 190 -20.50 7.66 2.16
N SER A 191 -20.65 8.67 3.02
CA SER A 191 -20.53 8.50 4.47
C SER A 191 -21.59 7.56 5.03
N GLU A 192 -22.85 7.66 4.58
CA GLU A 192 -23.92 6.74 4.97
C GLU A 192 -23.59 5.29 4.59
N ILE A 193 -23.12 5.05 3.36
CA ILE A 193 -22.74 3.70 2.89
C ILE A 193 -21.60 3.13 3.73
N ILE A 194 -20.52 3.90 3.92
CA ILE A 194 -19.33 3.43 4.65
C ILE A 194 -19.67 3.14 6.11
N ARG A 195 -20.49 4.00 6.75
CA ARG A 195 -20.94 3.80 8.14
C ARG A 195 -21.84 2.59 8.30
N GLU A 196 -22.78 2.37 7.38
CA GLU A 196 -23.70 1.24 7.45
C GLU A 196 -22.98 -0.09 7.18
N TRP A 197 -22.03 -0.08 6.25
CA TRP A 197 -21.30 -1.28 5.84
C TRP A 197 -20.17 -1.68 6.81
N ASP A 198 -19.51 -0.70 7.44
CA ASP A 198 -18.35 -0.89 8.34
C ASP A 198 -17.28 -1.86 7.78
N PRO A 199 -16.73 -1.57 6.58
CA PRO A 199 -15.82 -2.49 5.91
C PRO A 199 -14.42 -2.53 6.51
N GLY A 200 -13.83 -3.72 6.52
CA GLY A 200 -12.38 -3.88 6.63
C GLY A 200 -11.65 -3.37 5.38
N PHE A 201 -10.33 -3.23 5.50
CA PHE A 201 -9.52 -2.74 4.38
C PHE A 201 -9.60 -3.62 3.10
N PRO A 202 -9.55 -4.97 3.17
CA PRO A 202 -9.74 -5.80 1.97
C PRO A 202 -11.10 -5.60 1.31
N GLU A 203 -12.16 -5.43 2.10
CA GLU A 203 -13.50 -5.16 1.63
C GLU A 203 -13.55 -3.80 0.91
N LEU A 204 -12.98 -2.75 1.51
CA LEU A 204 -12.83 -1.42 0.87
C LEU A 204 -12.13 -1.53 -0.50
N VAL A 205 -11.07 -2.34 -0.59
CA VAL A 205 -10.39 -2.62 -1.86
C VAL A 205 -11.32 -3.34 -2.84
N GLY A 206 -12.08 -4.34 -2.38
CA GLY A 206 -13.08 -5.04 -3.20
C GLY A 206 -14.09 -4.08 -3.82
N ALA A 207 -14.64 -3.19 -3.01
CA ALA A 207 -15.57 -2.14 -3.43
C ALA A 207 -15.01 -1.29 -4.59
N LEU A 208 -13.73 -0.92 -4.54
CA LEU A 208 -13.13 -0.03 -5.56
C LEU A 208 -13.00 -0.67 -6.95
N PHE A 209 -12.82 -1.99 -7.00
CA PHE A 209 -12.49 -2.70 -8.25
C PHE A 209 -13.57 -3.68 -8.71
N ALA A 210 -14.53 -4.01 -7.85
CA ALA A 210 -15.69 -4.83 -8.15
C ALA A 210 -16.99 -4.10 -7.75
N PRO A 211 -18.07 -4.20 -8.52
CA PRO A 211 -19.33 -3.54 -8.17
C PRO A 211 -19.94 -4.15 -6.90
N HIS A 212 -19.84 -3.45 -5.77
CA HIS A 212 -20.57 -3.79 -4.55
C HIS A 212 -22.03 -3.28 -4.64
N PRO A 213 -23.06 -4.07 -4.26
CA PRO A 213 -24.47 -3.65 -4.33
C PRO A 213 -24.76 -2.36 -3.54
N GLY A 214 -24.03 -2.12 -2.45
CA GLY A 214 -24.15 -0.90 -1.63
C GLY A 214 -23.64 0.38 -2.32
N MET A 215 -22.90 0.28 -3.43
CA MET A 215 -22.44 1.43 -4.22
C MET A 215 -23.29 1.72 -5.46
N MET A 216 -24.51 1.17 -5.49
CA MET A 216 -25.53 1.50 -6.48
C MET A 216 -26.51 2.52 -5.87
N ARG A 217 -26.85 3.57 -6.61
CA ARG A 217 -27.97 4.45 -6.24
C ARG A 217 -29.29 3.67 -6.29
N ARG A 218 -30.31 4.15 -5.57
CA ARG A 218 -31.68 3.54 -5.54
C ARG A 218 -32.32 3.40 -6.92
N ASP A 219 -31.88 4.17 -7.91
CA ASP A 219 -32.33 4.13 -9.30
C ASP A 219 -31.53 3.14 -10.18
N GLY A 220 -30.61 2.36 -9.59
CA GLY A 220 -29.76 1.40 -10.30
C GLY A 220 -28.58 2.03 -11.05
N THR A 221 -28.35 3.34 -10.91
CA THR A 221 -27.18 4.00 -11.49
C THR A 221 -25.95 3.86 -10.58
N ARG A 222 -24.77 3.69 -11.18
CA ARG A 222 -23.50 3.73 -10.44
C ARG A 222 -23.25 5.12 -9.89
N ILE A 223 -22.58 5.21 -8.74
CA ILE A 223 -21.87 6.44 -8.36
C ILE A 223 -20.88 6.75 -9.50
N GLY A 224 -21.06 7.90 -10.18
CA GLY A 224 -20.29 8.26 -11.38
C GLY A 224 -20.85 7.74 -12.72
N GLY A 225 -22.18 7.68 -12.85
CA GLY A 225 -22.87 7.17 -14.05
C GLY A 225 -22.64 7.96 -15.34
N ALA A 226 -21.65 7.53 -16.13
CA ALA A 226 -21.68 7.48 -17.60
C ALA A 226 -20.59 6.52 -18.08
N ALA A 227 -20.96 5.29 -18.45
CA ALA A 227 -20.08 4.32 -19.14
C ALA A 227 -18.67 4.19 -18.55
N ALA A 228 -18.50 3.71 -17.30
CA ALA A 228 -17.19 3.59 -16.63
C ALA A 228 -16.19 4.62 -17.16
N PRO A 229 -16.45 5.93 -16.93
CA PRO A 229 -15.71 6.95 -17.60
C PRO A 229 -14.26 6.74 -17.21
N SER A 230 -13.34 7.09 -18.10
CA SER A 230 -11.91 7.11 -17.83
C SER A 230 -11.53 7.86 -16.53
N ALA A 231 -12.49 8.49 -15.85
CA ALA A 231 -12.46 9.14 -14.54
C ALA A 231 -12.62 8.20 -13.31
N LEU A 232 -13.06 6.94 -13.47
CA LEU A 232 -12.91 5.89 -12.43
C LEU A 232 -11.59 5.11 -12.62
N ARG A 233 -10.77 5.49 -13.60
CA ARG A 233 -9.37 5.09 -13.55
C ARG A 233 -8.74 5.90 -12.42
N PRO A 234 -8.07 5.27 -11.44
CA PRO A 234 -7.24 6.02 -10.50
C PRO A 234 -6.37 7.00 -11.30
N VAL A 235 -6.51 8.30 -11.02
CA VAL A 235 -5.66 9.34 -11.61
C VAL A 235 -4.28 9.12 -11.02
N SER A 236 -3.51 8.26 -11.70
CA SER A 236 -2.26 7.70 -11.21
C SER A 236 -2.45 6.88 -9.93
N VAL A 237 -2.43 5.55 -10.06
CA VAL A 237 -1.68 4.78 -9.06
C VAL A 237 -0.24 5.21 -9.32
N ALA A 238 0.25 6.18 -8.56
CA ALA A 238 1.69 6.37 -8.52
C ALA A 238 2.22 5.00 -8.12
N THR A 239 3.00 4.36 -8.99
CA THR A 239 3.96 3.40 -8.45
C THR A 239 4.68 4.18 -7.35
N PRO A 240 4.67 3.73 -6.09
CA PRO A 240 5.46 4.40 -5.05
C PRO A 240 6.96 4.38 -5.39
N TYR A 241 7.31 3.66 -6.46
CA TYR A 241 8.61 3.55 -7.06
C TYR A 241 8.71 4.56 -8.21
N GLY A 242 9.47 5.64 -7.99
CA GLY A 242 10.12 6.34 -9.09
C GLY A 242 11.00 5.35 -9.85
N ASP A 243 11.12 5.53 -11.16
CA ASP A 243 12.05 4.81 -12.04
C ASP A 243 13.52 5.20 -11.77
N ASP A 244 13.88 5.57 -10.53
CA ASP A 244 15.26 5.88 -10.19
C ASP A 244 16.04 4.56 -10.01
N PRO A 245 17.06 4.30 -10.85
CA PRO A 245 17.96 3.20 -10.61
C PRO A 245 18.66 3.42 -9.27
N LEU A 246 18.64 2.38 -8.43
CA LEU A 246 19.38 2.31 -7.17
C LEU A 246 20.81 2.88 -7.34
N PRO A 247 21.31 3.70 -6.39
CA PRO A 247 22.69 4.15 -6.41
C PRO A 247 23.59 2.91 -6.25
N GLY A 248 24.23 2.49 -7.34
CA GLY A 248 25.12 1.34 -7.35
C GLY A 248 25.40 0.68 -8.70
N THR A 249 24.59 0.93 -9.74
CA THR A 249 24.89 0.42 -11.09
C THR A 249 25.42 1.51 -12.01
N GLY A 250 26.65 1.95 -11.75
CA GLY A 250 27.43 2.71 -12.73
C GLY A 250 27.84 1.84 -13.92
N PRO A 251 27.98 2.40 -15.14
CA PRO A 251 28.34 1.67 -16.34
C PRO A 251 29.85 1.40 -16.35
N GLY A 252 30.25 0.22 -15.88
CA GLY A 252 31.66 -0.15 -15.85
C GLY A 252 31.88 -1.61 -15.49
N ALA A 253 31.44 -2.53 -16.35
CA ALA A 253 31.91 -3.92 -16.27
C ALA A 253 32.04 -4.52 -17.67
N ASP A 254 33.28 -4.45 -18.12
CA ASP A 254 33.93 -5.13 -19.22
C ASP A 254 33.33 -6.52 -19.54
N ARG A 255 32.87 -6.71 -20.79
CA ARG A 255 32.35 -7.99 -21.29
C ARG A 255 33.52 -8.90 -21.65
N GLY A 256 34.07 -9.60 -20.66
CA GLY A 256 34.94 -10.76 -20.89
C GLY A 256 34.21 -11.90 -21.62
N PRO A 257 34.89 -12.67 -22.49
CA PRO A 257 34.24 -13.64 -23.38
C PRO A 257 33.75 -14.91 -22.66
N LYS A 258 32.50 -15.29 -22.93
CA LYS A 258 31.84 -16.49 -22.41
C LYS A 258 32.53 -17.79 -22.87
N PRO A 259 32.76 -18.79 -21.99
CA PRO A 259 33.34 -20.07 -22.39
C PRO A 259 32.32 -20.95 -23.14
N ARG A 260 32.76 -21.44 -24.31
CA ARG A 260 32.04 -22.37 -25.19
C ARG A 260 31.87 -23.75 -24.53
N ARG A 261 30.62 -24.22 -24.44
CA ARG A 261 30.27 -25.61 -24.09
C ARG A 261 30.88 -26.60 -25.10
N ARG A 262 31.88 -27.39 -24.68
CA ARG A 262 32.41 -28.52 -25.45
C ARG A 262 31.43 -29.70 -25.42
N ARG A 263 30.91 -30.07 -26.59
CA ARG A 263 30.25 -31.35 -26.87
C ARG A 263 31.23 -32.51 -26.61
N ARG A 264 30.93 -33.40 -25.65
CA ARG A 264 31.62 -34.70 -25.53
C ARG A 264 31.08 -35.63 -26.62
N ARG A 265 31.93 -35.97 -27.59
CA ARG A 265 31.74 -37.14 -28.47
C ARG A 265 32.01 -38.41 -27.67
N ARG A 266 31.11 -39.38 -27.80
CA ARG A 266 31.35 -40.78 -27.42
C ARG A 266 32.27 -41.40 -28.47
N SER A 267 33.32 -42.07 -28.02
CA SER A 267 34.09 -43.03 -28.82
C SER A 267 34.12 -44.34 -28.04
N SER A 268 33.44 -45.32 -28.61
CA SER A 268 33.50 -46.74 -28.30
C SER A 268 34.78 -47.35 -28.86
N ALA A 269 35.47 -48.16 -28.06
CA ALA A 269 36.27 -49.28 -28.52
C ALA A 269 36.37 -50.30 -27.37
N ASP A 270 35.91 -51.51 -27.67
CA ASP A 270 36.20 -52.78 -26.99
C ASP A 270 37.70 -52.94 -26.69
N GLY A 271 38.18 -53.73 -25.75
CA GLY A 271 37.57 -54.80 -24.96
C GLY A 271 38.68 -55.73 -24.46
N THR A 272 38.30 -56.73 -23.67
CA THR A 272 39.03 -57.96 -23.30
C THR A 272 40.10 -57.88 -22.20
N GLY A 273 39.90 -58.72 -21.18
CA GLY A 273 40.85 -58.99 -20.10
C GLY A 273 40.29 -59.89 -19.00
N ARG A 274 40.14 -61.18 -19.31
CA ARG A 274 39.80 -62.32 -18.43
C ARG A 274 40.45 -62.26 -17.03
N ARG A 275 39.69 -62.64 -15.99
CA ARG A 275 39.53 -64.04 -15.53
C ARG A 275 38.14 -64.24 -14.92
#